data_AF-A0A432Q9X8-F1
#
_entry.id   AF-A0A432Q9X8-F1
#
_cell.length_a   1.000
_cell.length_b   1.000
_cell.length_c   1.000
_cell.angle_alpha   90.00
_cell.angle_beta   90.00
_cell.angle_gamma   90.00
#
_symmetry.space_group_name_H-M   'P 1'
#
loop_
_entity.id
_entity.type
_entity.pdbx_description
1 polymer ?
#
loop_
_entity_poly.entity_id
_entity_poly.type
_entity_poly.pdbx_seq_one_letter_code
_entity_poly.pdbx_strand_id
1 'polypeptide(L)' 'MAKIKVKNPVVEIDGDEMTRILWAFIKEKLILPYLDIDLKYYDLSIQKRDKTDDRITVEAAEAIKKYRVG' A
#
# COMPACT_ATOMS: atom_id res chain seq x y z
N MET A 1 18.58 -2.12 -16.09
CA MET A 1 18.18 -0.69 -16.13
C MET A 1 18.19 -0.16 -14.72
N ALA A 2 18.56 1.11 -14.51
CA ALA A 2 18.37 1.77 -13.22
C ALA A 2 16.87 1.98 -12.96
N LYS A 3 16.43 1.81 -11.71
CA LYS A 3 15.04 2.07 -11.33
C LYS A 3 14.74 3.57 -11.38
N ILE A 4 13.51 3.93 -11.72
CA ILE A 4 13.03 5.31 -11.68
C ILE A 4 12.81 5.69 -10.21
N LYS A 5 13.48 6.75 -9.76
CA LYS A 5 13.37 7.21 -8.38
C LYS A 5 12.12 8.05 -8.18
N VAL A 6 11.24 7.60 -7.29
CA VAL A 6 10.02 8.32 -6.94
C VAL A 6 10.32 9.24 -5.75
N LYS A 7 10.04 10.53 -5.91
CA LYS A 7 10.45 11.57 -4.94
C LYS A 7 9.64 11.53 -3.64
N ASN A 8 8.34 11.32 -3.74
CA ASN A 8 7.41 11.35 -2.61
C ASN A 8 6.88 9.94 -2.36
N PRO A 9 6.59 9.58 -1.10
CA PRO A 9 6.01 8.29 -0.78
C PRO A 9 4.57 8.17 -1.30
N VAL A 10 4.13 6.93 -1.50
CA VAL A 10 2.75 6.58 -1.84
C VAL A 10 2.20 5.69 -0.73
N VAL A 11 0.97 5.93 -0.30
CA VAL A 11 0.30 5.04 0.64
C VAL A 11 -0.18 3.80 -0.10
N GLU A 12 0.10 2.63 0.44
CA GLU A 12 -0.35 1.35 -0.10
C GLU A 12 -1.38 0.77 0.86
N ILE A 13 -2.58 0.52 0.36
CA ILE A 13 -3.68 -0.09 1.11
C ILE A 13 -3.89 -1.50 0.58
N ASP A 14 -3.57 -2.50 1.39
CA ASP A 14 -3.76 -3.91 1.05
C ASP A 14 -5.20 -4.37 1.34
N GLY A 15 -5.66 -5.36 0.61
CA GLY A 15 -7.05 -5.82 0.63
C GLY A 15 -7.22 -7.28 1.05
N ASP A 16 -8.31 -7.88 0.58
CA ASP A 16 -8.76 -9.22 0.92
C ASP A 16 -8.83 -10.15 -0.33
N GLU A 17 -8.86 -11.46 -0.08
CA GLU A 17 -9.17 -12.50 -1.06
C GLU A 17 -8.31 -12.47 -2.34
N MET A 18 -8.94 -12.61 -3.51
CA MET A 18 -8.25 -12.65 -4.81
C MET A 18 -7.59 -11.32 -5.16
N THR A 19 -8.12 -10.20 -4.66
CA THR A 19 -7.54 -8.88 -4.94
C THR A 19 -6.19 -8.71 -4.27
N ARG A 20 -6.00 -9.25 -3.05
CA ARG A 20 -4.71 -9.27 -2.35
C ARG A 20 -3.63 -10.04 -3.13
N ILE A 21 -4.00 -11.17 -3.71
CA ILE A 21 -3.08 -12.00 -4.52
C ILE A 21 -2.66 -11.27 -5.80
N LEU A 22 -3.64 -10.69 -6.53
CA LEU A 22 -3.36 -9.91 -7.73
C LEU A 22 -2.56 -8.65 -7.41
N TRP A 23 -2.81 -8.01 -6.27
CA TRP A 23 -2.08 -6.83 -5.84
C TRP A 23 -0.60 -7.12 -5.58
N ALA A 24 -0.30 -8.24 -4.90
CA ALA A 24 1.08 -8.71 -4.73
C ALA A 24 1.76 -8.95 -6.08
N PHE A 25 1.07 -9.60 -7.03
CA PHE A 25 1.60 -9.81 -8.39
C PHE A 25 1.90 -8.50 -9.11
N ILE A 26 0.98 -7.54 -9.11
CA ILE A 26 1.17 -6.21 -9.74
C ILE A 26 2.37 -5.52 -9.11
N LYS A 27 2.46 -5.48 -7.78
CA LYS A 27 3.55 -4.82 -7.07
C LYS A 27 4.90 -5.45 -7.42
N GLU A 28 5.01 -6.77 -7.37
CA GLU A 28 6.27 -7.49 -7.58
C GLU A 28 6.71 -7.54 -9.04
N LYS A 29 5.78 -7.65 -9.99
CA LYS A 29 6.10 -7.84 -11.42
C LYS A 29 6.07 -6.54 -12.21
N LEU A 30 5.24 -5.58 -11.82
CA LEU A 30 4.93 -4.41 -12.63
C LEU A 30 5.36 -3.09 -11.99
N ILE A 31 5.62 -3.03 -10.68
CA ILE A 31 6.00 -1.79 -9.98
C ILE A 31 7.46 -1.85 -9.49
N LEU A 32 7.77 -2.70 -8.53
CA LEU A 32 9.07 -2.75 -7.84
C LEU A 32 10.28 -3.07 -8.73
N PRO A 33 10.16 -3.78 -9.88
CA PRO A 33 11.27 -3.94 -10.80
C PRO A 33 11.69 -2.63 -11.47
N TYR A 34 10.77 -1.68 -11.59
CA TYR A 34 10.95 -0.46 -12.38
C TYR A 34 11.06 0.81 -11.52
N LEU A 35 10.47 0.83 -10.32
CA LEU A 35 10.44 1.99 -9.43
C LEU A 35 11.23 1.76 -8.14
N ASP A 36 12.03 2.76 -7.76
CA ASP A 36 12.55 2.95 -6.40
C ASP A 36 11.61 3.90 -5.67
N ILE A 37 10.68 3.34 -4.89
CA ILE A 37 9.53 4.03 -4.31
C ILE A 37 9.37 3.67 -2.83
N ASP A 38 9.10 4.68 -2.00
CA ASP A 38 8.76 4.51 -0.58
C ASP A 38 7.25 4.26 -0.44
N LEU A 39 6.87 3.03 -0.09
CA LEU A 39 5.48 2.64 0.11
C LEU A 39 5.13 2.66 1.60
N LYS A 40 4.13 3.46 1.96
CA LYS A 40 3.55 3.49 3.32
C LYS A 40 2.43 2.46 3.39
N TYR A 41 2.79 1.26 3.81
CA TYR A 41 1.91 0.09 3.79
C TYR A 41 0.93 0.04 4.97
N TYR A 42 -0.35 -0.19 4.66
CA TYR A 42 -1.43 -0.44 5.61
C TYR A 42 -2.21 -1.67 5.16
N ASP A 43 -2.32 -2.68 6.03
CA ASP A 43 -3.09 -3.89 5.75
C ASP A 43 -4.55 -3.67 6.18
N LEU A 44 -5.47 -3.53 5.22
CA LEU A 44 -6.91 -3.37 5.48
C LEU A 44 -7.66 -4.70 5.30
N SER A 45 -6.98 -5.84 5.38
CA SER A 45 -7.67 -7.12 5.45
C SER A 45 -8.66 -7.17 6.61
N ILE A 46 -9.71 -7.96 6.45
CA ILE A 46 -10.76 -8.07 7.45
C ILE A 46 -10.20 -8.50 8.82
N GLN A 47 -9.20 -9.39 8.86
CA GLN A 47 -8.56 -9.82 10.11
C GLN A 47 -7.78 -8.69 10.78
N LYS A 48 -7.17 -7.81 10.00
CA LYS A 48 -6.40 -6.69 10.54
C LYS A 48 -7.31 -5.57 11.03
N ARG A 49 -8.40 -5.30 10.30
CA ARG A 49 -9.44 -4.36 10.75
C ARG A 49 -10.07 -4.84 12.05
N ASP A 50 -10.46 -6.12 12.14
CA ASP A 50 -10.99 -6.71 13.37
C ASP A 50 -10.01 -6.61 14.55
N LYS A 51 -8.74 -7.02 14.34
CA LYS A 51 -7.69 -6.96 15.37
C LYS A 51 -7.41 -5.55 15.91
N THR A 52 -7.72 -4.52 15.13
CA THR A 52 -7.39 -3.13 15.48
C THR A 52 -8.62 -2.28 15.82
N ASP A 53 -9.79 -2.89 15.99
CA ASP A 53 -11.07 -2.17 16.13
C ASP A 53 -11.23 -1.11 15.02
N ASP A 54 -10.85 -1.49 13.80
CA ASP A 54 -10.84 -0.69 12.58
C ASP A 54 -9.93 0.57 12.62
N ARG A 55 -9.06 0.69 13.64
CA ARG A 55 -8.13 1.83 13.78
C ARG A 55 -7.18 1.95 12.59
N ILE A 56 -6.76 0.82 12.01
CA ILE A 56 -5.85 0.84 10.86
C ILE A 56 -6.44 1.53 9.62
N THR A 57 -7.76 1.48 9.46
CA THR A 57 -8.47 2.16 8.36
C THR A 57 -8.39 3.68 8.51
N VAL A 58 -8.52 4.17 9.75
CA VAL A 58 -8.35 5.60 10.07
C VAL A 58 -6.90 6.03 9.85
N GLU A 59 -5.93 5.23 10.29
CA GLU A 59 -4.50 5.53 10.10
C GLU A 59 -4.10 5.58 8.62
N ALA A 60 -4.67 4.70 7.79
CA ALA A 60 -4.47 4.74 6.34
C ALA A 60 -5.04 6.03 5.73
N ALA A 61 -6.23 6.46 6.15
CA ALA A 61 -6.82 7.72 5.70
C ALA A 61 -6.00 8.95 6.14
N GLU A 62 -5.47 8.95 7.37
CA GLU A 62 -4.57 10.00 7.86
C GLU A 62 -3.26 10.03 7.08
N ALA A 63 -2.72 8.87 6.71
CA ALA A 63 -1.54 8.76 5.87
C ALA A 63 -1.77 9.33 4.47
N ILE A 64 -2.92 9.03 3.85
CA ILE A 64 -3.28 9.61 2.54
C ILE A 64 -3.39 11.12 2.66
N LYS A 65 -4.05 11.63 3.71
CA LYS A 65 -4.15 13.07 3.96
C LYS A 65 -2.77 13.73 4.06
N LYS A 66 -1.80 13.06 4.69
CA LYS A 66 -0.41 13.53 4.86
C LYS A 66 0.40 13.47 3.56
N TYR A 67 0.40 12.33 2.87
CA TYR A 67 1.26 12.05 1.71
C TYR A 67 0.60 12.37 0.35
N ARG A 68 -0.69 12.73 0.36
CA ARG A 68 -1.52 13.19 -0.76
C ARG A 68 -1.90 12.13 -1.80
N VAL A 69 -1.26 10.95 -1.76
CA VAL A 69 -1.51 9.85 -2.69
C VAL A 69 -1.60 8.55 -1.90
N GLY A 70 -2.65 7.76 -2.15
CA GLY A 70 -2.77 6.37 -1.74
C GLY A 70 -3.71 5.59 -2.62
#